data_AF-A0A3C2CVQ6-F1
#
_entry.id   AF-A0A3C2CVQ6-F1
#
_cell.length_a   1.000
_cell.length_b   1.000
_cell.length_c   1.000
_cell.angle_alpha   90.00
_cell.angle_beta   90.00
_cell.angle_gamma   90.00
#
_symmetry.space_group_name_H-M   'P 1'
#
loop_
_entity.id
_entity.type
_entity.pdbx_description
1 polymer ?
#
loop_
_entity_poly.entity_id
_entity_poly.type
_entity_poly.pdbx_seq_one_letter_code
_entity_poly.pdbx_strand_id
1 'polypeptide(L)'
;MSEIALPLAKNIFEAYLSYIRRFNDFTRLAPLYFSQRNWQATQQNHRQRLRLYKDTLLPLAKDLQEKLGTDTTNRTVWSLIRNKYQEMISSRPDAELAQTFFNSIF
;
A
#
# COMPACT_ATOMS: atom_id res chain seq x y z
N MET A 1 -13.63 1.98 -21.44
CA MET A 1 -12.36 1.48 -20.87
C MET A 1 -11.70 2.44 -19.86
N SER A 2 -12.08 3.73 -19.79
CA SER A 2 -11.54 4.71 -18.82
C SER A 2 -12.24 4.74 -17.45
N GLU A 3 -13.51 4.31 -17.35
CA GLU A 3 -14.31 4.52 -16.13
C GLU A 3 -13.84 3.71 -14.90
N ILE A 4 -13.21 2.55 -15.10
CA ILE A 4 -12.77 1.67 -13.99
C ILE A 4 -11.38 2.07 -13.47
N ALA A 5 -10.57 2.75 -14.28
CA ALA A 5 -9.18 3.06 -13.95
C ALA A 5 -9.06 4.01 -12.74
N LEU A 6 -9.92 5.03 -12.66
CA LEU A 6 -9.92 5.99 -11.55
C LEU A 6 -10.34 5.34 -10.22
N PRO A 7 -11.46 4.59 -10.13
CA PRO A 7 -11.79 3.82 -8.93
C PRO A 7 -10.68 2.88 -8.46
N LEU A 8 -10.04 2.14 -9.37
CA LEU A 8 -8.95 1.23 -9.01
C LEU A 8 -7.71 2.00 -8.52
N ALA A 9 -7.34 3.11 -9.18
CA ALA A 9 -6.26 3.97 -8.71
C ALA A 9 -6.54 4.53 -7.30
N LYS A 10 -7.79 4.93 -7.02
CA LYS A 10 -8.20 5.35 -5.67
C LYS A 10 -8.07 4.22 -4.64
N ASN A 11 -8.51 3.02 -4.97
CA ASN A 11 -8.37 1.86 -4.08
C ASN A 11 -6.90 1.58 -3.74
N ILE A 12 -6.01 1.64 -4.73
CA ILE A 12 -4.56 1.48 -4.51
C ILE A 12 -4.02 2.60 -3.62
N PHE A 13 -4.43 3.84 -3.87
CA PHE A 13 -4.02 4.99 -3.07
C PHE A 13 -4.50 4.89 -1.62
N GLU A 14 -5.74 4.50 -1.37
CA GLU A 14 -6.27 4.28 -0.03
C GLU A 14 -5.53 3.15 0.70
N ALA A 15 -5.19 2.08 0.00
CA ALA A 15 -4.38 1.00 0.55
C ALA A 15 -2.97 1.49 0.93
N TYR A 16 -2.34 2.31 0.10
CA TYR A 16 -1.07 2.96 0.40
C TYR A 16 -1.18 3.88 1.65
N LEU A 17 -2.22 4.71 1.72
CA LEU A 17 -2.48 5.57 2.89
C LEU A 17 -2.71 4.75 4.17
N SER A 18 -3.39 3.60 4.06
CA SER A 18 -3.56 2.67 5.18
C SER A 18 -2.23 2.06 5.61
N TYR A 19 -1.42 1.60 4.65
CA TYR A 19 -0.09 1.05 4.88
C TYR A 19 0.81 2.04 5.61
N ILE A 20 0.96 3.27 5.10
CA ILE A 20 1.89 4.24 5.67
C ILE A 20 1.44 4.70 7.07
N ARG A 21 0.13 4.84 7.29
CA ARG A 21 -0.42 5.11 8.64
C ARG A 21 -0.05 4.01 9.63
N ARG A 22 -0.31 2.74 9.28
CA ARG A 22 0.02 1.59 10.14
C ARG A 22 1.52 1.45 10.37
N PHE A 23 2.34 1.70 9.35
CA PHE A 23 3.80 1.66 9.48
C PHE A 23 4.30 2.73 10.47
N ASN A 24 3.75 3.94 10.39
CA ASN A 24 4.06 5.04 11.29
C ASN A 24 3.58 4.75 12.72
N ASP A 25 2.41 4.14 12.89
CA ASP A 25 1.92 3.72 14.20
C ASP A 25 2.84 2.68 14.86
N PHE A 26 3.29 1.66 14.11
CA PHE A 26 4.27 0.71 14.64
C PHE A 26 5.57 1.39 15.04
N THR A 27 6.05 2.31 14.19
CA THR A 27 7.29 3.06 14.44
C THR A 27 7.18 3.94 15.69
N ARG A 28 6.03 4.59 15.90
CA ARG A 28 5.74 5.43 17.07
C ARG A 28 5.66 4.64 18.38
N LEU A 29 5.21 3.38 18.33
CA LEU A 29 5.10 2.53 19.52
C LEU A 29 6.43 1.90 19.96
N ALA A 30 7.42 1.80 19.06
CA ALA A 30 8.69 1.14 19.37
C ALA A 30 9.46 1.78 20.55
N PRO A 31 9.62 3.13 20.64
CA PRO A 31 10.26 3.77 21.79
C PRO A 31 9.51 3.54 23.11
N LEU A 32 8.17 3.52 23.06
CA LEU A 32 7.34 3.27 24.24
C LEU A 32 7.62 1.87 24.81
N TYR A 33 7.53 0.82 23.98
CA TYR A 33 7.80 -0.55 24.43
C TYR A 33 9.23 -0.73 24.94
N PHE A 34 10.20 -0.07 24.29
CA PHE A 34 11.58 -0.08 24.74
C PHE A 34 11.74 0.56 26.13
N SER A 35 11.18 1.76 26.36
CA SER A 35 11.24 2.46 27.65
C SER A 35 10.63 1.65 28.80
N GLN A 36 9.59 0.86 28.50
CA GLN A 36 8.92 -0.01 29.46
C GLN A 36 9.65 -1.35 29.66
N ARG A 37 10.75 -1.62 28.94
CA ARG A 37 11.42 -2.92 28.88
C ARG A 37 10.48 -4.05 28.48
N ASN A 38 9.45 -3.73 27.69
CA ASN A 38 8.47 -4.70 27.21
C ASN A 38 9.00 -5.39 25.96
N TRP A 39 9.89 -6.36 26.17
CA TRP A 39 10.58 -7.08 25.09
C TRP A 39 9.63 -7.90 24.23
N GLN A 40 8.59 -8.47 24.83
CA GLN A 40 7.57 -9.21 24.10
C GLN A 40 6.85 -8.28 23.12
N ALA A 41 6.36 -7.12 23.58
CA ALA A 41 5.70 -6.16 22.70
C ALA A 41 6.64 -5.59 21.62
N THR A 42 7.91 -5.36 21.96
CA THR A 42 8.94 -4.93 21.00
C THR A 42 9.10 -5.95 19.88
N GLN A 43 9.26 -7.23 20.21
CA GLN A 43 9.38 -8.32 19.24
C GLN A 43 8.12 -8.45 18.37
N GLN A 44 6.93 -8.33 18.98
CA GLN A 44 5.66 -8.39 18.23
C GLN A 44 5.51 -7.23 17.26
N ASN A 45 5.76 -5.99 17.72
CA ASN A 45 5.72 -4.79 16.89
C ASN A 45 6.66 -4.90 15.68
N HIS A 46 7.89 -5.35 15.91
CA HIS A 46 8.86 -5.55 14.84
C HIS A 46 8.38 -6.59 13.81
N ARG A 47 7.85 -7.73 14.27
CA ARG A 47 7.29 -8.76 13.38
C ARG A 47 6.09 -8.25 12.58
N GLN A 48 5.18 -7.51 13.21
CA GLN A 48 4.02 -6.93 12.55
C GLN A 48 4.45 -5.89 11.50
N ARG A 49 5.38 -5.00 11.83
CA ARG A 49 5.91 -4.01 10.88
C ARG A 49 6.60 -4.65 9.68
N LEU A 50 7.37 -5.74 9.88
CA LEU A 50 8.00 -6.50 8.80
C LEU A 50 6.98 -7.16 7.86
N ARG A 51 5.88 -7.69 8.41
CA ARG A 51 4.84 -8.36 7.61
C ARG A 51 3.86 -7.40 6.95
N LEU A 52 3.66 -6.22 7.53
CA LEU A 52 2.65 -5.23 7.13
C LEU A 52 2.61 -4.98 5.62
N TYR A 53 3.77 -4.93 4.96
CA TYR A 53 3.84 -4.72 3.52
C TYR A 53 3.15 -5.84 2.73
N LYS A 54 3.51 -7.09 3.01
CA LYS A 54 2.90 -8.28 2.38
C LYS A 54 1.43 -8.43 2.76
N ASP A 55 1.11 -8.19 4.02
CA ASP A 55 -0.26 -8.28 4.55
C ASP A 55 -1.19 -7.23 3.93
N THR A 56 -0.63 -6.12 3.42
CA THR A 56 -1.40 -5.11 2.68
C THR A 56 -1.48 -5.43 1.18
N LEU A 57 -0.37 -5.85 0.56
CA LEU A 57 -0.32 -6.07 -0.88
C LEU A 57 -1.08 -7.32 -1.33
N LEU A 58 -1.01 -8.43 -0.61
CA LEU A 58 -1.64 -9.69 -1.05
C LEU A 58 -3.18 -9.56 -1.19
N PRO A 59 -3.92 -9.02 -0.20
CA PRO A 59 -5.36 -8.83 -0.35
C PRO A 59 -5.70 -7.81 -1.42
N LEU A 60 -4.93 -6.73 -1.53
CA LEU A 60 -5.13 -5.70 -2.55
C LEU A 60 -4.95 -6.25 -3.96
N ALA A 61 -3.86 -6.99 -4.21
CA ALA A 61 -3.61 -7.60 -5.51
C ALA A 61 -4.74 -8.56 -5.89
N LYS A 62 -5.23 -9.37 -4.94
CA LYS A 62 -6.35 -10.28 -5.16
C LYS A 62 -7.65 -9.52 -5.51
N ASP A 63 -7.99 -8.49 -4.75
CA ASP A 63 -9.17 -7.64 -5.00
C ASP A 63 -9.10 -6.95 -6.38
N LEU A 64 -7.92 -6.47 -6.78
CA LEU A 64 -7.70 -5.87 -8.09
C LEU A 64 -7.83 -6.89 -9.23
N GLN A 65 -7.30 -8.11 -9.05
CA GLN A 65 -7.46 -9.20 -10.01
C GLN A 65 -8.94 -9.58 -10.20
N GLU A 66 -9.71 -9.66 -9.12
CA GLU A 66 -11.15 -9.94 -9.17
C GLU A 66 -11.92 -8.82 -9.88
N LYS A 67 -11.57 -7.55 -9.62
CA LYS A 67 -12.21 -6.38 -10.25
C LYS A 67 -11.85 -6.19 -11.72
N LEU A 68 -10.61 -6.53 -12.11
CA LEU A 68 -10.14 -6.40 -13.49
C LEU A 68 -10.56 -7.59 -14.37
N GLY A 69 -10.77 -8.78 -13.79
CA GLY A 69 -11.17 -9.97 -14.53
C GLY A 69 -10.22 -10.26 -15.69
N THR A 70 -10.74 -10.27 -16.92
CA THR A 70 -9.97 -10.52 -18.15
C THR A 70 -8.95 -9.42 -18.46
N ASP A 71 -9.15 -8.19 -17.95
CA ASP A 71 -8.23 -7.07 -18.16
C ASP A 71 -7.03 -7.08 -17.20
N THR A 72 -6.91 -8.08 -16.33
CA THR A 72 -5.80 -8.19 -15.36
C THR A 72 -4.41 -8.14 -16.00
N THR A 73 -4.26 -8.64 -17.23
CA THR A 73 -2.98 -8.62 -17.97
C THR A 73 -2.90 -7.50 -19.01
N ASN A 74 -3.94 -6.67 -19.11
CA ASN A 74 -4.05 -5.61 -20.11
C ASN A 74 -3.18 -4.40 -19.73
N ARG A 75 -2.03 -4.28 -20.39
CA ARG A 75 -1.06 -3.19 -20.16
C ARG A 75 -1.66 -1.80 -20.36
N THR A 76 -2.62 -1.64 -21.26
CA THR A 76 -3.27 -0.35 -21.51
C THR A 76 -4.11 0.08 -20.30
N VAL A 77 -4.84 -0.85 -19.69
CA VAL A 77 -5.63 -0.59 -18.48
C VAL A 77 -4.72 -0.24 -17.31
N TRP A 78 -3.65 -1.00 -17.09
CA TRP A 78 -2.66 -0.69 -16.05
C TRP A 78 -1.97 0.66 -16.24
N SER A 79 -1.69 1.06 -17.49
CA SER A 79 -1.14 2.38 -17.79
C SER A 79 -2.11 3.51 -17.39
N LEU A 80 -3.40 3.35 -17.68
CA LEU A 80 -4.43 4.33 -17.28
C LEU A 80 -4.56 4.42 -15.75
N ILE A 81 -4.54 3.28 -15.04
CA ILE A 81 -4.57 3.24 -13.58
C ILE A 81 -3.33 3.94 -13.01
N ARG A 82 -2.14 3.63 -13.55
CA ARG A 82 -0.87 4.24 -13.13
C ARG A 82 -0.89 5.75 -13.29
N ASN A 83 -1.34 6.27 -14.43
CA ASN A 83 -1.41 7.72 -14.66
C ASN A 83 -2.32 8.39 -13.62
N LYS A 84 -3.51 7.83 -13.37
CA LYS A 84 -4.44 8.36 -12.37
C LYS A 84 -3.88 8.29 -10.95
N TYR A 85 -3.16 7.23 -10.62
CA TYR A 85 -2.48 7.10 -9.33
C TYR A 85 -1.33 8.12 -9.19
N GLN A 86 -0.52 8.31 -10.23
CA GLN A 86 0.58 9.28 -10.26
C GLN A 86 0.09 10.71 -10.06
N GLU A 87 -1.03 11.08 -10.67
CA GLU A 87 -1.69 12.37 -10.44
C GLU A 87 -1.98 12.57 -8.93
N MET A 88 -2.50 11.54 -8.23
CA MET A 88 -2.84 11.62 -6.80
C MET A 88 -1.63 11.74 -5.87
N ILE A 89 -0.51 11.10 -6.20
CA ILE A 89 0.67 11.07 -5.35
C ILE A 89 1.66 12.21 -5.62
N SER A 90 1.48 12.96 -6.72
CA SER A 90 2.42 13.98 -7.22
C SER A 90 2.82 15.06 -6.21
N SER A 91 1.90 15.46 -5.34
CA SER A 91 2.14 16.52 -4.33
C SER A 91 2.57 15.97 -2.96
N ARG A 92 2.76 14.66 -2.83
CA ARG A 92 3.05 14.03 -1.55
C ARG A 92 4.55 14.04 -1.23
N PRO A 93 4.92 14.22 0.05
CA PRO A 93 6.32 14.13 0.47
C PRO A 93 6.88 12.70 0.37
N ASP A 94 6.02 11.68 0.38
CA ASP A 94 6.35 10.26 0.30
C ASP A 94 6.05 9.66 -1.09
N ALA A 95 6.01 10.49 -2.15
CA ALA A 95 5.64 10.07 -3.51
C ALA A 95 6.48 8.91 -4.07
N GLU A 96 7.80 8.89 -3.82
CA GLU A 96 8.67 7.78 -4.27
C GLU A 96 8.29 6.44 -3.63
N LEU A 97 7.92 6.47 -2.34
CA LEU A 97 7.46 5.29 -1.63
C LEU A 97 6.09 4.83 -2.16
N ALA A 98 5.20 5.79 -2.44
CA ALA A 98 3.91 5.51 -3.05
C ALA A 98 4.06 4.89 -4.45
N GLN A 99 5.05 5.33 -5.24
CA GLN A 99 5.36 4.75 -6.55
C GLN A 99 5.92 3.32 -6.41
N THR A 100 6.80 3.08 -5.44
CA THR A 100 7.32 1.73 -5.14
C THR A 100 6.21 0.79 -4.70
N PHE A 101 5.25 1.28 -3.91
CA PHE A 101 4.07 0.52 -3.50
C PHE A 101 3.24 0.06 -4.71
N PHE A 102 2.96 0.98 -5.65
CA PHE A 102 2.26 0.64 -6.90
C PHE A 102 3.02 -0.41 -7.72
N ASN A 103 4.33 -0.25 -7.89
CA ASN A 103 5.16 -1.18 -8.67
C ASN A 103 5.18 -2.60 -8.10
N SER A 104 4.80 -2.79 -6.84
CA SER A 104 4.78 -4.10 -6.19
C SER A 104 3.43 -4.82 -6.29
N ILE A 105 2.45 -4.17 -6.93
CA ILE A 105 1.14 -4.75 -7.28
C ILE A 105 1.17 -5.31 -8.71
N PHE A 106 1.92 -4.65 -9.60
CA PHE A 106 2.11 -5.01 -11.01
C PHE A 106 3.09 -6.17 -11.17
#